data_AF-A0A9E5CYB1-F1
#
_entry.id   AF-A0A9E5CYB1-F1
#
_cell.length_a   1.000
_cell.length_b   1.000
_cell.length_c   1.000
_cell.angle_alpha   90.00
_cell.angle_beta   90.00
_cell.angle_gamma   90.00
#
_symmetry.space_group_name_H-M   'P 1'
#
loop_
_entity.id
_entity.type
_entity.pdbx_description
1 polymer ?
#
loop_
_entity_poly.entity_id
_entity_poly.type
_entity_poly.pdbx_seq_one_letter_code
_entity_poly.pdbx_strand_id
1 'polypeptide(L)' 'NRVRYRGESFIIERAGEAVAALTPPGSKRGCTLADLVARLGDLEIPGEGFADDLEAIQSSQTVADTVKWPS' A
#
# COMPACT_ATOMS: atom_id res chain seq x y z
N ASN A 1 16.16 -3.75 -3.61
CA ASN A 1 16.48 -3.97 -2.17
C ASN A 1 15.30 -4.61 -1.40
N ARG A 2 15.40 -5.86 -0.87
CA ARG A 2 14.29 -6.58 -0.18
C ARG A 2 14.64 -6.80 1.30
N VAL A 3 14.14 -5.95 2.19
CA VAL A 3 14.27 -6.11 3.66
C VAL A 3 13.27 -7.18 4.15
N ARG A 4 13.61 -8.45 3.92
CA ARG A 4 13.13 -9.58 4.70
C ARG A 4 14.28 -10.58 4.86
N TYR A 5 15.20 -10.27 5.77
CA TYR A 5 16.19 -11.24 6.21
C TYR A 5 15.73 -11.80 7.55
N ARG A 6 15.28 -13.07 7.53
CA ARG A 6 15.04 -13.95 8.69
C ARG A 6 14.13 -13.48 9.84
N GLY A 7 13.45 -12.34 9.72
CA GLY A 7 12.59 -11.82 10.79
C GLY A 7 13.39 -11.20 11.95
N GLU A 8 14.66 -10.90 11.73
CA GLU A 8 15.52 -10.26 12.72
C GLU A 8 15.19 -8.77 12.85
N SER A 9 15.29 -8.24 14.07
CA SER A 9 15.20 -6.81 14.34
C SER A 9 16.58 -6.28 14.67
N PHE A 10 16.96 -5.14 14.08
CA PHE A 10 18.24 -4.49 14.32
C PHE A 10 18.03 -3.20 15.10
N ILE A 11 18.86 -2.98 16.12
CA ILE A 11 18.95 -1.68 16.80
C ILE A 11 20.11 -0.90 16.16
N ILE A 12 19.83 0.34 15.78
CA ILE A 12 20.83 1.28 15.28
C ILE A 12 21.25 2.13 16.48
N GLU A 13 22.52 2.06 16.84
CA GLU A 13 23.11 2.83 17.93
C GLU A 13 23.99 3.97 17.41
N ARG A 14 24.02 5.08 18.13
CA ARG A 14 24.97 6.18 17.96
C ARG A 14 25.53 6.54 19.33
N ALA A 15 26.86 6.49 19.47
CA ALA A 15 27.56 6.74 20.74
C ALA A 15 27.09 5.84 21.91
N GLY A 16 26.68 4.60 21.61
CA GLY A 16 26.15 3.66 22.60
C GLY A 16 24.69 3.88 22.97
N GLU A 17 24.01 4.84 22.35
CA GLU A 17 22.58 5.08 22.54
C GLU A 17 21.78 4.59 21.33
N ALA A 18 20.70 3.86 21.58
CA ALA A 18 19.78 3.42 20.55
C ALA A 18 19.03 4.62 19.94
N VAL A 19 19.20 4.84 18.64
CA VAL A 19 18.56 5.96 17.91
C VAL A 19 17.46 5.52 16.95
N ALA A 20 17.46 4.26 16.52
CA ALA A 20 16.41 3.70 15.66
C ALA A 20 16.38 2.17 15.74
N ALA A 21 15.27 1.58 15.30
CA ALA A 21 15.13 0.13 15.14
C ALA A 21 14.62 -0.21 13.74
N LEU A 22 15.26 -1.19 13.10
CA LEU A 22 14.77 -1.83 11.89
C LEU A 22 14.08 -3.14 12.29
N THR A 23 12.77 -3.10 12.43
CA THR A 23 11.96 -4.29 12.71
C THR A 23 11.33 -4.81 11.41
N PRO A 24 11.13 -6.13 11.26
CA PRO A 24 10.30 -6.65 10.20
C PRO A 24 8.92 -5.97 10.23
N PRO A 25 8.30 -5.69 9.06
CA PRO A 25 6.93 -5.21 9.06
C PRO A 25 6.08 -6.25 9.80
N GLY A 26 5.33 -5.78 10.80
CA GLY A 26 4.42 -6.65 11.54
C GLY A 26 3.51 -7.41 10.59
N SER A 27 3.12 -8.63 10.95
CA SER A 27 2.09 -9.34 10.20
C SER A 27 0.82 -8.50 10.29
N LYS A 28 0.49 -7.79 9.21
CA LYS A 28 -0.87 -7.26 9.06
C LYS A 28 -1.77 -8.49 9.08
N ARG A 29 -2.67 -8.58 10.06
CA ARG A 29 -3.76 -9.56 9.98
C ARG A 29 -4.46 -9.29 8.65
N GLY A 30 -4.44 -10.26 7.75
CA GLY A 30 -5.26 -10.20 6.54
C GLY A 30 -6.73 -10.05 6.93
N CYS A 31 -7.56 -9.58 6.01
CA CYS A 31 -9.00 -9.69 6.17
C CYS A 31 -9.47 -11.08 5.72
N THR A 32 -10.50 -11.62 6.35
CA THR A 32 -11.18 -12.80 5.85
C THR A 32 -11.98 -12.46 4.60
N LEU A 33 -12.41 -13.48 3.85
CA LEU A 33 -13.36 -13.27 2.75
C LEU A 33 -14.69 -12.68 3.27
N ALA A 34 -15.11 -13.06 4.47
CA ALA A 34 -16.30 -12.49 5.11
C ALA A 34 -16.13 -10.99 5.39
N ASP A 35 -14.97 -10.57 5.90
CA ASP A 35 -14.67 -9.15 6.12
C ASP A 35 -14.68 -8.36 4.81
N LEU A 36 -14.22 -8.96 3.71
CA LEU A 36 -14.24 -8.35 2.38
C LEU A 36 -15.68 -8.16 1.89
N VAL A 37 -16.51 -9.21 1.99
CA VAL A 37 -17.91 -9.16 1.55
C VAL A 37 -18.71 -8.15 2.36
N ALA A 38 -18.54 -8.12 3.69
CA ALA A 38 -19.21 -7.15 4.55
C ALA A 38 -18.86 -5.72 4.13
N ARG A 39 -17.56 -5.44 3.89
CA ARG A 39 -17.12 -4.12 3.45
C ARG A 39 -17.61 -3.74 2.06
N LEU A 40 -17.71 -4.70 1.15
CA LEU A 40 -18.16 -4.47 -0.22
C LEU A 40 -19.68 -4.28 -0.30
N GLY A 41 -20.44 -5.00 0.53
CA GLY A 41 -21.90 -4.91 0.56
C GLY A 41 -22.42 -3.56 1.05
N ASP A 42 -21.63 -2.85 1.87
CA ASP A 42 -21.97 -1.52 2.39
C ASP A 42 -21.55 -0.38 1.45
N LEU A 43 -20.89 -0.67 0.32
CA LEU A 43 -20.51 0.38 -0.64
C LEU A 43 -21.69 0.80 -1.50
N GLU A 44 -21.85 2.11 -1.67
CA GLU A 44 -22.75 2.65 -2.68
C GLU A 44 -22.28 2.20 -4.07
N ILE A 45 -23.19 1.56 -4.80
CA ILE A 45 -22.94 1.19 -6.20
C ILE A 45 -22.91 2.49 -7.00
N PRO A 46 -21.90 2.71 -7.86
CA PRO A 46 -21.85 3.89 -8.68
C PRO A 46 -23.11 4.02 -9.54
N GLY A 47 -23.71 5.22 -9.53
CA GLY A 47 -24.92 5.52 -10.26
C GLY A 47 -24.70 5.69 -11.77
N GLU A 48 -25.77 6.09 -12.46
CA GLU A 48 -25.70 6.48 -13.87
C GLU A 48 -24.63 7.57 -14.08
N GLY A 49 -23.86 7.47 -15.16
CA GLY A 49 -22.78 8.41 -15.50
C GLY A 49 -21.39 8.05 -14.95
N PHE A 50 -21.27 7.11 -14.01
CA PHE A 50 -19.97 6.71 -13.45
C PHE A 50 -18.97 6.25 -14.53
N ALA A 51 -19.43 5.46 -15.51
CA ALA A 51 -18.58 4.98 -16.58
C ALA A 51 -18.08 6.12 -17.48
N ASP A 52 -18.95 7.06 -17.79
CA ASP A 52 -18.64 8.21 -18.65
C ASP A 52 -17.66 9.16 -17.95
N ASP A 53 -17.86 9.41 -16.65
CA ASP A 53 -16.95 10.21 -15.82
C ASP A 53 -15.56 9.56 -15.73
N LEU A 54 -15.51 8.24 -15.57
CA LEU A 54 -14.26 7.49 -15.48
C LEU A 54 -13.48 7.54 -16.81
N GLU A 55 -14.17 7.42 -17.94
CA GLU A 55 -13.59 7.54 -19.28
C GLU A 55 -13.07 8.95 -19.54
N ALA A 56 -13.83 9.98 -19.13
CA ALA A 56 -13.42 11.38 -19.23
C ALA A 56 -12.16 11.66 -18.40
N ILE A 57 -12.10 11.14 -17.17
CA ILE A 57 -10.92 11.25 -16.31
C ILE A 57 -9.71 10.58 -16.96
N GLN A 58 -9.85 9.33 -17.43
CA GLN A 58 -8.74 8.62 -18.07
C GLN A 58 -8.23 9.36 -19.31
N SER A 59 -9.14 9.85 -20.15
CA SER A 59 -8.80 10.60 -21.36
C SER A 59 -8.09 11.92 -21.06
N SER A 60 -8.32 12.50 -19.87
CA SER A 60 -7.66 13.74 -19.43
C SER A 60 -6.27 13.52 -18.82
N GLN A 61 -5.89 12.27 -18.52
CA GLN A 61 -4.60 11.98 -17.90
C GLN A 61 -3.47 12.03 -18.94
N THR A 62 -2.44 12.82 -18.63
CA THR A 62 -1.17 12.76 -19.36
C THR A 62 -0.44 11.47 -19.02
N VAL A 63 0.36 10.96 -19.97
CA VAL A 63 1.24 9.80 -19.74
C VAL A 63 2.07 10.04 -18.49
N ALA A 64 1.92 9.17 -17.48
CA ALA A 64 2.72 9.25 -16.27
C ALA A 64 4.19 9.02 -16.62
N ASP A 65 5.07 9.90 -16.13
CA ASP A 65 6.50 9.73 -16.29
C ASP A 65 6.94 8.41 -15.64
N THR A 66 7.59 7.56 -16.42
CA THR A 66 8.19 6.33 -15.91
C THR A 66 9.49 6.67 -15.20
N VAL A 67 9.38 7.14 -13.96
CA VAL A 67 10.57 7.28 -13.09
C VAL A 67 11.10 5.89 -12.82
N LYS A 68 12.32 5.61 -13.29
CA LYS A 68 13.01 4.35 -13.02
C LYS A 68 13.17 4.19 -11.51
N TRP A 69 12.50 3.20 -10.94
CA TRP A 69 12.63 2.92 -9.51
C TRP A 69 14.09 2.57 -9.19
N PRO A 70 14.70 3.14 -8.14
CA PRO A 70 16.06 2.80 -7.75
C PRO A 70 16.14 1.31 -7.32
N SER A 71 17.06 0.57 -7.93
CA SER A 71 17.29 -0.87 -7.69
C SER A 71 18.05 -1.14 -6.40
#